data_AF-A0A0W8IIP9-F1
#
_entry.id   AF-A0A0W8IIP9-F1
#
_cell.length_a   1.000
_cell.length_b   1.000
_cell.length_c   1.000
_cell.angle_alpha   90.00
_cell.angle_beta   90.00
_cell.angle_gamma   90.00
#
_symmetry.space_group_name_H-M   'P 1'
#
loop_
_entity.id
_entity.type
_entity.pdbx_description
1 polymer ?
#
loop_
_entity_poly.entity_id
_entity_poly.type
_entity_poly.pdbx_seq_one_letter_code
_entity_poly.pdbx_strand_id
1 'polypeptide(L)'
;MTETPETQPEQTTATDVPTGSAATLEQVLIEGKDGKAQAGEIIRTFLTSSVFFLSPEEVNDETGSVNPLTLQDNEGNPLIALFSTTENIPDDYKEHAPHAVEAPGVAIVQSITGAGVMIDAGQEHGFQISAEGVERIRTDFISPAEDAEAQS
;
A
#
# COMPACT_ATOMS: atom_id res chain seq x y z
N MET A 1 57.67 25.20 19.88
CA MET A 1 57.28 23.90 20.42
C MET A 1 55.76 23.91 20.48
N THR A 2 55.07 23.83 19.34
CA THR A 2 54.59 22.61 18.65
C THR A 2 53.83 21.66 19.59
N GLU A 3 52.51 21.84 19.53
CA GLU A 3 51.47 20.81 19.41
C GLU A 3 51.27 19.82 20.56
N THR A 4 50.22 20.08 21.33
CA THR A 4 49.43 19.07 22.05
C THR A 4 48.75 18.17 21.01
N PRO A 5 48.96 16.84 21.03
CA PRO A 5 48.20 15.93 20.21
C PRO A 5 46.84 15.61 20.85
N GLU A 6 45.84 15.47 19.98
CA GLU A 6 44.70 14.55 20.13
C GLU A 6 43.62 14.92 21.15
N THR A 7 42.70 15.79 20.71
CA THR A 7 41.27 15.49 20.91
C THR A 7 40.71 15.07 19.55
N GLN A 8 40.93 13.80 19.25
CA GLN A 8 40.19 13.08 18.22
C GLN A 8 38.71 13.13 18.63
N PRO A 9 37.78 13.54 17.74
CA PRO A 9 36.36 13.44 18.06
C PRO A 9 36.05 11.97 18.34
N GLU A 10 35.37 11.74 19.45
CA GLU A 10 34.89 10.44 19.91
C GLU A 10 34.28 9.66 18.74
N GLN A 11 34.98 8.61 18.32
CA GLN A 11 34.34 7.47 17.67
C GLN A 11 33.73 6.62 18.77
N THR A 12 32.45 6.84 19.06
CA THR A 12 31.65 5.94 19.89
C THR A 12 30.27 5.80 19.27
N THR A 13 30.10 4.69 18.52
CA THR A 13 28.88 3.88 18.35
C THR A 13 27.58 4.61 17.99
N ALA A 14 26.94 4.36 16.86
CA ALA A 14 26.57 3.04 16.40
C ALA A 14 26.41 2.99 14.88
N THR A 15 26.76 1.85 14.31
CA THR A 15 26.09 1.26 13.17
C THR A 15 24.58 1.53 13.22
N ASP A 16 24.08 2.37 12.33
CA ASP A 16 22.81 2.10 11.68
C ASP A 16 23.05 2.33 10.18
N VAL A 17 23.68 1.33 9.54
CA VAL A 17 23.07 0.93 8.28
C VAL A 17 21.64 0.54 8.69
N PRO A 18 20.57 1.24 8.26
CA PRO A 18 19.27 0.65 8.41
C PRO A 18 19.34 -0.62 7.58
N THR A 19 19.42 -1.72 8.31
CA THR A 19 19.47 -3.07 7.80
C THR A 19 18.16 -3.26 7.07
N GLY A 20 18.14 -3.08 5.75
CA GLY A 20 17.03 -3.46 4.89
C GLY A 20 15.64 -3.12 5.43
N SER A 21 15.42 -1.90 5.92
CA SER A 21 14.05 -1.42 6.13
C SER A 21 13.44 -1.32 4.75
N ALA A 22 12.63 -2.32 4.37
CA ALA A 22 11.80 -2.21 3.18
C ALA A 22 11.07 -0.87 3.24
N ALA A 23 11.14 -0.09 2.16
CA ALA A 23 10.46 1.20 2.08
C ALA A 23 8.97 0.99 2.40
N THR A 24 8.39 1.86 3.21
CA THR A 24 6.97 1.78 3.54
C THR A 24 6.13 2.03 2.29
N LEU A 25 4.89 1.53 2.28
CA LEU A 25 3.97 1.79 1.16
C LEU A 25 3.84 3.30 0.88
N GLU A 26 3.66 4.11 1.92
CA GLU A 26 3.61 5.58 1.81
C GLU A 26 4.87 6.16 1.14
N GLN A 27 6.06 5.71 1.54
CA GLN A 27 7.30 6.20 0.96
C GLN A 27 7.39 5.86 -0.54
N VAL A 28 7.08 4.62 -0.91
CA VAL A 28 7.11 4.17 -2.32
C VAL A 28 6.05 4.89 -3.16
N LEU A 29 4.91 5.26 -2.58
CA LEU A 29 3.89 6.09 -3.24
C LEU A 29 4.39 7.51 -3.51
N ILE A 30 5.04 8.14 -2.52
CA ILE A 30 5.67 9.46 -2.67
C ILE A 30 6.76 9.42 -3.75
N GLU A 31 7.61 8.39 -3.73
CA GLU A 31 8.64 8.18 -4.74
C GLU A 31 8.06 7.90 -6.12
N GLY A 32 6.94 7.18 -6.19
CA GLY A 32 6.18 6.92 -7.41
C GLY A 32 5.64 8.18 -8.05
N LYS A 33 5.09 9.10 -7.23
CA LYS A 33 4.64 10.42 -7.68
C LYS A 33 5.76 11.24 -8.32
N ASP A 34 6.97 11.16 -7.76
CA ASP A 34 8.16 11.86 -8.27
C ASP A 34 8.83 11.13 -9.46
N GLY A 35 8.27 9.99 -9.90
CA GLY A 35 8.83 9.15 -10.96
C GLY A 35 10.10 8.39 -10.57
N LYS A 36 10.40 8.32 -9.27
CA LYS A 36 11.54 7.59 -8.70
C LYS A 36 11.25 6.11 -8.48
N ALA A 37 10.01 5.77 -8.11
CA ALA A 37 9.55 4.38 -8.00
C ALA A 37 8.70 3.98 -9.21
N GLN A 38 8.86 2.73 -9.66
CA GLN A 38 8.05 2.18 -10.75
C GLN A 38 6.72 1.63 -10.22
N ALA A 39 5.70 1.60 -11.07
CA ALA A 39 4.40 1.01 -10.73
C ALA A 39 4.51 -0.42 -10.17
N GLY A 40 5.39 -1.26 -10.74
CA GLY A 40 5.62 -2.62 -10.25
C GLY A 40 6.20 -2.68 -8.83
N GLU A 41 6.99 -1.67 -8.41
CA GLU A 41 7.54 -1.58 -7.06
C GLU A 41 6.49 -1.15 -6.05
N ILE A 42 5.64 -0.17 -6.42
CA ILE A 42 4.47 0.23 -5.63
C ILE A 42 3.56 -0.98 -5.39
N ILE A 43 3.25 -1.73 -6.45
CA ILE A 43 2.40 -2.93 -6.38
C ILE A 43 3.02 -3.99 -5.46
N ARG A 44 4.30 -4.32 -5.63
CA ARG A 44 4.98 -5.31 -4.76
C ARG A 44 4.94 -4.90 -3.31
N THR A 45 5.25 -3.63 -3.03
CA THR A 45 5.24 -3.07 -1.68
C THR A 45 3.83 -3.11 -1.09
N PHE A 46 2.82 -2.75 -1.88
CA PHE A 46 1.41 -2.84 -1.49
C PHE A 46 0.98 -4.26 -1.14
N LEU A 47 1.33 -5.25 -1.97
CA LEU A 47 0.97 -6.66 -1.73
C LEU A 47 1.57 -7.22 -0.43
N THR A 48 2.77 -6.76 -0.05
CA THR A 48 3.44 -7.18 1.19
C THR A 48 3.16 -6.27 2.39
N SER A 49 2.40 -5.18 2.20
CA SER A 49 2.05 -4.22 3.26
C SER A 49 0.64 -4.45 3.78
N SER A 50 0.42 -4.07 5.04
CA SER A 50 -0.94 -3.86 5.56
C SER A 50 -1.50 -2.55 5.02
N VAL A 51 -2.77 -2.56 4.65
CA VAL A 51 -3.53 -1.36 4.28
C VAL A 51 -4.80 -1.26 5.10
N PHE A 52 -5.33 -0.05 5.19
CA PHE A 52 -6.56 0.26 5.87
C PHE A 52 -7.63 0.59 4.84
N PHE A 53 -8.78 -0.07 4.94
CA PHE A 53 -9.97 0.36 4.22
C PHE A 53 -11.01 0.82 5.22
N LEU A 54 -11.88 1.71 4.76
CA LEU A 54 -12.98 2.20 5.57
C LEU A 54 -14.21 1.33 5.36
N SER A 55 -14.94 1.07 6.44
CA SER A 55 -16.25 0.43 6.40
C SER A 55 -17.28 1.28 7.15
N PRO A 56 -18.50 1.44 6.60
CA PRO A 56 -19.59 2.09 7.31
C PRO A 56 -20.13 1.25 8.47
N GLU A 57 -19.89 -0.07 8.44
CA GLU A 57 -20.33 -1.01 9.47
C GLU A 57 -19.14 -1.49 10.30
N GLU A 58 -19.38 -1.79 11.57
CA GLU A 58 -18.38 -2.43 12.42
C GLU A 58 -18.13 -3.85 11.91
N VAL A 59 -16.95 -4.08 11.35
CA VAL A 59 -16.52 -5.40 10.92
C VAL A 59 -16.24 -6.23 12.17
N ASN A 60 -17.11 -7.19 12.43
CA ASN A 60 -16.82 -8.26 13.38
C ASN A 60 -16.11 -9.39 12.64
N ASP A 61 -14.97 -9.85 13.15
CA ASP A 61 -14.17 -10.97 12.63
C ASP A 61 -14.99 -12.25 12.35
N GLU A 62 -16.19 -12.38 12.94
CA GLU A 62 -17.07 -13.55 12.80
C GLU A 62 -17.88 -13.60 11.49
N THR A 63 -18.14 -12.48 10.81
CA THR A 63 -19.00 -12.47 9.60
C THR A 63 -18.22 -12.55 8.29
N GLY A 64 -16.89 -12.37 8.32
CA GLY A 64 -15.97 -12.56 7.19
C GLY A 64 -16.27 -11.73 5.93
N SER A 65 -17.30 -10.88 5.95
CA SER A 65 -17.80 -10.12 4.81
C SER A 65 -17.62 -8.65 5.12
N VAL A 66 -16.50 -8.11 4.65
CA VAL A 66 -16.18 -6.69 4.76
C VAL A 66 -16.74 -5.96 3.55
N ASN A 67 -17.55 -4.93 3.79
CA ASN A 67 -18.00 -4.01 2.73
C ASN A 67 -17.10 -2.77 2.79
N PRO A 68 -16.05 -2.69 1.95
CA PRO A 68 -15.21 -1.52 1.92
C PRO A 68 -15.94 -0.36 1.24
N LEU A 69 -15.57 0.86 1.65
CA LEU A 69 -16.06 2.08 1.02
C LEU A 69 -15.68 2.08 -0.47
N THR A 70 -16.72 2.03 -1.31
CA THR A 70 -16.58 2.07 -2.76
C THR A 70 -16.79 3.50 -3.23
N LEU A 71 -15.77 4.05 -3.87
CA LEU A 71 -15.78 5.32 -4.59
C LEU A 71 -16.09 5.08 -6.08
N GLN A 72 -16.36 6.15 -6.81
CA GLN A 72 -16.39 6.15 -8.27
C GLN A 72 -15.28 7.06 -8.80
N ASP A 73 -14.57 6.59 -9.81
CA ASP A 73 -13.66 7.45 -10.56
C ASP A 73 -14.42 8.43 -11.48
N ASN A 74 -13.67 9.27 -12.20
CA ASN A 74 -14.25 10.25 -13.13
C ASN A 74 -14.97 9.60 -14.34
N GLU A 75 -14.69 8.33 -14.62
CA GLU A 75 -15.30 7.54 -15.69
C GLU A 75 -16.52 6.73 -15.17
N GLY A 76 -16.79 6.78 -13.86
CA GLY A 76 -17.88 6.07 -13.20
C GLY A 76 -17.54 4.63 -12.80
N ASN A 77 -16.27 4.21 -12.90
CA ASN A 77 -15.87 2.87 -12.49
C ASN A 77 -15.75 2.78 -10.96
N PRO A 78 -16.14 1.63 -10.36
CA PRO A 78 -16.01 1.43 -8.93
C PRO A 78 -14.53 1.33 -8.53
N LEU A 79 -14.16 2.09 -7.51
CA LEU A 79 -12.84 2.07 -6.88
C LEU A 79 -12.97 1.81 -5.38
N ILE A 80 -12.13 0.97 -4.82
CA ILE A 80 -12.06 0.79 -3.37
C ILE A 80 -11.01 1.73 -2.79
N ALA A 81 -11.42 2.55 -1.81
CA ALA A 81 -10.51 3.44 -1.10
C ALA A 81 -9.69 2.66 -0.07
N LEU A 82 -8.37 2.66 -0.26
CA LEU A 82 -7.39 2.05 0.61
C LEU A 82 -6.43 3.14 1.10
N PHE A 83 -5.84 2.94 2.26
CA PHE A 83 -4.92 3.91 2.88
C PHE A 83 -3.74 3.16 3.45
N SER A 84 -2.55 3.76 3.31
CA SER A 84 -1.33 3.20 3.90
C SER A 84 -1.34 3.33 5.42
N THR A 85 -1.95 4.40 5.94
CA THR A 85 -2.12 4.65 7.39
C THR A 85 -3.47 5.29 7.67
N THR A 86 -3.96 5.18 8.91
CA THR A 86 -5.21 5.85 9.35
C THR A 86 -5.11 7.38 9.40
N GLU A 87 -3.89 7.92 9.41
CA GLU A 87 -3.60 9.35 9.39
C GLU A 87 -3.86 9.96 8.01
N ASN A 88 -3.62 9.19 6.94
CA ASN A 88 -3.87 9.62 5.56
C ASN A 88 -5.36 9.60 5.17
N ILE A 89 -6.23 9.11 6.05
CA ILE A 89 -7.67 9.08 5.84
C ILE A 89 -8.26 10.47 6.13
N PRO A 90 -8.78 11.19 5.12
CA PRO A 90 -9.42 12.49 5.34
C PRO A 90 -10.69 12.35 6.17
N ASP A 91 -10.97 13.38 6.97
CA ASP A 91 -12.09 13.40 7.92
C ASP A 91 -13.45 13.17 7.24
N ASP A 92 -13.65 13.67 6.02
CA ASP A 92 -14.88 13.49 5.24
C ASP A 92 -15.23 12.00 5.07
N TYR A 93 -14.24 11.15 4.78
CA TYR A 93 -14.48 9.72 4.68
C TYR A 93 -14.74 9.06 6.04
N LYS A 94 -14.11 9.56 7.13
CA LYS A 94 -14.35 9.07 8.50
C LYS A 94 -15.77 9.39 8.99
N GLU A 95 -16.36 10.50 8.54
CA GLU A 95 -17.76 10.85 8.85
C GLU A 95 -18.74 9.85 8.23
N HIS A 96 -18.43 9.33 7.04
CA HIS A 96 -19.27 8.35 6.35
C HIS A 96 -18.97 6.90 6.73
N ALA A 97 -17.71 6.60 7.08
CA ALA A 97 -17.24 5.27 7.40
C ALA A 97 -16.19 5.35 8.53
N PRO A 98 -16.62 5.36 9.81
CA PRO A 98 -15.72 5.59 10.95
C PRO A 98 -14.86 4.38 11.30
N HIS A 99 -15.15 3.21 10.74
CA HIS A 99 -14.42 1.97 11.03
C HIS A 99 -13.31 1.77 10.01
N ALA A 100 -12.06 1.97 10.43
CA ALA A 100 -10.89 1.58 9.65
C ALA A 100 -10.51 0.14 9.98
N VAL A 101 -10.44 -0.71 8.96
CA VAL A 101 -10.10 -2.12 9.09
C VAL A 101 -8.77 -2.37 8.41
N GLU A 102 -7.83 -2.93 9.16
CA GLU A 102 -6.54 -3.37 8.63
C GLU A 102 -6.70 -4.69 7.89
N ALA A 103 -6.18 -4.75 6.68
CA ALA A 103 -6.06 -5.99 5.92
C ALA A 103 -4.78 -6.01 5.09
N PRO A 104 -4.20 -7.19 4.87
CA PRO A 104 -3.02 -7.30 4.00
C PRO A 104 -3.42 -6.99 2.55
N GLY A 105 -2.61 -6.18 1.85
CA GLY A 105 -2.91 -5.73 0.48
C GLY A 105 -3.16 -6.89 -0.49
N VAL A 106 -2.45 -8.01 -0.32
CA VAL A 106 -2.68 -9.24 -1.07
C VAL A 106 -4.07 -9.84 -0.86
N ALA A 107 -4.65 -9.76 0.34
CA ALA A 107 -6.01 -10.24 0.60
C ALA A 107 -7.05 -9.33 -0.06
N ILE A 108 -6.80 -8.02 -0.07
CA ILE A 108 -7.65 -7.04 -0.73
C ILE A 108 -7.73 -7.31 -2.24
N VAL A 109 -6.58 -7.50 -2.90
CA VAL A 109 -6.52 -7.82 -4.34
C VAL A 109 -7.22 -9.15 -4.66
N GLN A 110 -7.17 -10.13 -3.76
CA GLN A 110 -7.88 -11.40 -3.94
C GLN A 110 -9.40 -11.28 -3.72
N SER A 111 -9.81 -10.41 -2.80
CA SER A 111 -11.21 -10.25 -2.41
C SER A 111 -11.98 -9.37 -3.39
N ILE A 112 -11.34 -8.36 -3.99
CA ILE A 112 -11.98 -7.44 -4.93
C ILE A 112 -12.05 -8.08 -6.31
N THR A 113 -13.21 -7.96 -6.98
CA THR A 113 -13.40 -8.41 -8.36
C THR A 113 -14.23 -7.37 -9.12
N GLY A 114 -13.79 -6.99 -10.31
CA GLY A 114 -14.50 -6.02 -11.16
C GLY A 114 -14.48 -4.57 -10.67
N ALA A 115 -13.66 -4.24 -9.66
CA ALA A 115 -13.43 -2.88 -9.18
C ALA A 115 -11.94 -2.59 -9.11
N GLY A 116 -11.59 -1.32 -9.28
CA GLY A 116 -10.22 -0.84 -9.05
C GLY A 116 -9.95 -0.58 -7.57
N VAL A 117 -8.71 -0.22 -7.26
CA VAL A 117 -8.30 0.22 -5.92
C VAL A 117 -7.63 1.58 -6.02
N MET A 118 -7.82 2.42 -5.02
CA MET A 118 -7.14 3.69 -4.89
C MET A 118 -6.48 3.75 -3.53
N ILE A 119 -5.15 3.72 -3.53
CA ILE A 119 -4.33 3.80 -2.32
C ILE A 119 -4.09 5.28 -2.01
N ASP A 120 -4.28 5.67 -0.74
CA ASP A 120 -4.21 7.04 -0.23
C ASP A 120 -5.11 8.00 -1.04
N ALA A 121 -6.39 7.60 -1.17
CA ALA A 121 -7.41 8.37 -1.87
C ALA A 121 -7.55 9.79 -1.28
N GLY A 122 -7.46 10.81 -2.14
CA GLY A 122 -7.49 12.22 -1.72
C GLY A 122 -6.12 12.79 -1.33
N GLN A 123 -5.07 11.98 -1.25
CA GLN A 123 -3.70 12.45 -1.06
C GLN A 123 -3.04 12.78 -2.41
N GLU A 124 -2.08 13.71 -2.40
CA GLU A 124 -1.29 14.06 -3.59
C GLU A 124 -0.50 12.87 -4.16
N HIS A 125 -0.08 11.94 -3.30
CA HIS A 125 0.67 10.74 -3.65
C HIS A 125 -0.23 9.51 -3.82
N GLY A 126 -1.54 9.71 -3.92
CA GLY A 126 -2.49 8.62 -4.12
C GLY A 126 -2.20 7.86 -5.41
N PHE A 127 -2.30 6.53 -5.34
CA PHE A 127 -2.05 5.64 -6.47
C PHE A 127 -3.30 4.85 -6.82
N GLN A 128 -3.78 5.07 -8.04
CA GLN A 128 -4.96 4.39 -8.57
C GLN A 128 -4.54 3.19 -9.41
N ILE A 129 -5.21 2.08 -9.19
CA ILE A 129 -5.11 0.85 -9.97
C ILE A 129 -6.51 0.55 -10.50
N SER A 130 -6.70 0.60 -11.81
CA SER A 130 -7.97 0.24 -12.44
C SER A 130 -8.31 -1.24 -12.20
N ALA A 131 -9.58 -1.62 -12.40
CA ALA A 131 -10.01 -3.01 -12.25
C ALA A 131 -9.15 -3.99 -13.07
N GLU A 132 -8.85 -3.65 -14.32
CA GLU A 132 -7.92 -4.45 -15.17
C GLU A 132 -6.51 -4.56 -14.57
N GLY A 133 -6.04 -3.50 -13.92
CA GLY A 133 -4.76 -3.50 -13.21
C GLY A 133 -4.76 -4.46 -12.03
N VAL A 134 -5.85 -4.47 -11.24
CA VAL A 134 -6.03 -5.40 -10.11
C VAL A 134 -6.04 -6.85 -10.60
N GLU A 135 -6.75 -7.15 -11.69
CA GLU A 135 -6.78 -8.50 -12.26
C GLU A 135 -5.41 -8.95 -12.80
N ARG A 136 -4.67 -8.03 -13.44
CA ARG A 136 -3.28 -8.29 -13.85
C ARG A 136 -2.38 -8.57 -12.65
N ILE A 137 -2.50 -7.79 -11.58
CA ILE A 137 -1.68 -7.98 -10.38
C ILE A 137 -1.98 -9.34 -9.74
N ARG A 138 -3.26 -9.70 -9.65
CA ARG A 138 -3.68 -11.01 -9.13
C ARG A 138 -3.06 -12.14 -9.95
N THR A 139 -3.08 -12.03 -11.28
CA THR A 139 -2.51 -13.04 -12.18
C THR A 139 -0.98 -13.10 -12.07
N ASP A 140 -0.29 -11.96 -12.13
CA ASP A 140 1.18 -11.89 -12.20
C ASP A 140 1.87 -12.18 -10.84
N PHE A 141 1.24 -11.79 -9.72
CA PHE A 141 1.88 -11.82 -8.39
C PHE A 141 1.29 -12.82 -7.41
N ILE A 142 0.00 -13.20 -7.55
CA ILE A 142 -0.69 -14.07 -6.57
C ILE A 142 -0.91 -15.47 -7.14
N SER A 143 -1.27 -15.56 -8.42
CA SER A 143 -1.46 -16.81 -9.14
C SER A 143 -0.39 -17.02 -10.22
N PRO A 144 0.92 -17.11 -9.88
CA PRO A 144 1.95 -17.42 -10.88
C PRO A 144 1.88 -18.87 -11.40
N ALA A 145 0.89 -19.66 -10.96
CA ALA A 145 0.75 -21.07 -11.30
C ALA A 145 -0.46 -21.25 -12.21
N GLU A 146 -0.21 -21.34 -13.53
CA GLU A 146 -0.92 -22.26 -14.45
C GLU A 146 -0.37 -22.21 -15.90
N ASP A 147 0.67 -21.42 -16.21
CA ASP A 147 1.39 -21.48 -17.51
C ASP A 147 2.77 -22.15 -17.36
N ALA A 148 2.79 -23.41 -16.92
CA ALA A 148 4.00 -24.25 -16.98
C ALA A 148 3.72 -25.72 -17.39
N GLU A 149 2.47 -26.09 -17.67
CA GLU A 149 2.08 -27.45 -18.02
C GLU A 149 1.27 -27.50 -19.33
N ALA A 150 1.76 -26.86 -20.40
CA ALA A 150 1.20 -27.03 -21.75
C ALA A 150 2.29 -27.10 -22.83
N GLN A 151 3.46 -27.64 -22.51
CA GLN A 151 4.45 -28.05 -23.51
C GLN A 151 5.16 -29.33 -23.06
N SER A 152 4.58 -30.49 -23.36
CA SER A 152 5.30 -31.77 -23.55
C SER A 152 4.42 -32.78 -24.28
#